data_AF-A0A2A5JR84-F1
#
_entry.id   AF-A0A2A5JR84-F1
#
_cell.length_a   1.000
_cell.length_b   1.000
_cell.length_c   1.000
_cell.angle_alpha   90.00
_cell.angle_beta   90.00
_cell.angle_gamma   90.00
#
_symmetry.space_group_name_H-M   'P 1'
#
loop_
_entity.id
_entity.type
_entity.pdbx_description
1 polymer ?
#
loop_
_entity_poly.entity_id
_entity_poly.type
_entity_poly.pdbx_seq_one_letter_code
_entity_poly.pdbx_strand_id
1 'polypeptide(L)' 'MKPITIVMDDREPQGMLCLLQKHPQLRTYKNRLACGDYLIDDWLVVERKHLRDLVVSIIDS' A
#
# COMPACT_ATOMS: atom_id res chain seq x y z
N MET A 1 1.88 3.93 -22.57
CA MET A 1 2.29 4.19 -21.17
C MET A 1 2.66 2.86 -20.53
N LYS A 2 3.70 2.82 -19.70
CA LYS A 2 4.07 1.61 -18.95
C LYS A 2 3.08 1.41 -17.79
N PRO A 3 2.65 0.17 -17.47
CA PRO A 3 1.84 -0.09 -16.28
C PRO A 3 2.62 0.27 -15.00
N ILE A 4 1.93 0.83 -14.02
CA ILE A 4 2.49 1.12 -12.69
C ILE A 4 2.46 -0.17 -11.87
N THR A 5 3.57 -0.51 -11.24
CA THR A 5 3.65 -1.69 -10.36
C THR A 5 3.42 -1.30 -8.91
N ILE A 6 2.51 -1.99 -8.23
CA ILE A 6 2.25 -1.82 -6.81
C ILE A 6 2.45 -3.17 -6.12
N VAL A 7 3.43 -3.23 -5.23
CA VAL A 7 3.59 -4.34 -4.27
C VAL A 7 2.83 -3.95 -3.01
N MET A 8 1.83 -4.73 -2.63
CA MET A 8 1.08 -4.51 -1.41
C MET A 8 1.60 -5.44 -0.32
N ASP A 9 1.78 -4.92 0.89
CA ASP A 9 2.12 -5.74 2.04
C ASP A 9 1.04 -6.82 2.28
N ASP A 10 1.43 -8.03 2.65
CA ASP A 10 0.50 -9.15 2.86
C ASP A 10 -0.39 -8.97 4.12
N ARG A 11 -0.06 -8.05 5.02
CA ARG A 11 -0.90 -7.62 6.15
C ARG A 11 -2.08 -6.77 5.70
N GLU A 12 -2.03 -6.18 4.51
CA GLU A 12 -3.11 -5.32 4.04
C GLU A 12 -4.36 -6.13 3.65
N PRO A 13 -5.57 -5.60 3.92
CA PRO A 13 -6.83 -6.26 3.65
C PRO A 13 -6.97 -6.69 2.19
N GLN A 14 -7.55 -7.88 1.98
CA GLN A 14 -7.82 -8.39 0.62
C GLN A 14 -8.67 -7.43 -0.22
N GLY A 15 -9.57 -6.66 0.41
CA GLY A 15 -10.39 -5.65 -0.26
C GLY A 15 -9.56 -4.57 -0.97
N MET A 16 -8.38 -4.21 -0.45
CA MET A 16 -7.50 -3.22 -1.08
C MET A 16 -6.89 -3.76 -2.37
N LEU A 17 -6.40 -5.01 -2.36
CA LEU A 17 -5.91 -5.66 -3.58
C LEU A 17 -6.98 -5.72 -4.66
N CYS A 18 -8.19 -6.16 -4.30
CA CYS A 18 -9.31 -6.23 -5.23
C CYS A 18 -9.68 -4.86 -5.82
N LEU A 19 -9.56 -3.79 -5.04
CA LEU A 19 -9.82 -2.42 -5.50
C LEU A 19 -8.75 -1.97 -6.51
N LEU A 20 -7.47 -2.19 -6.20
CA LEU A 20 -6.37 -1.82 -7.10
C LEU A 20 -6.40 -2.62 -8.41
N GLN A 21 -6.78 -3.89 -8.36
CA GLN A 21 -6.91 -4.75 -9.54
C GLN A 21 -8.00 -4.31 -10.52
N LYS A 22 -8.96 -3.45 -10.10
CA LYS A 22 -9.96 -2.88 -11.02
C LYS A 22 -9.37 -1.86 -11.98
N HIS A 23 -8.17 -1.33 -11.70
CA HIS A 23 -7.56 -0.31 -12.53
C HIS A 23 -6.66 -0.94 -13.60
N PRO A 24 -6.95 -0.76 -14.90
CA PRO A 24 -6.29 -1.50 -15.98
C PRO A 24 -4.80 -1.13 -16.18
N GLN A 25 -4.35 -0.01 -15.61
CA GLN A 25 -2.95 0.43 -15.69
C GLN A 25 -2.10 -0.04 -14.50
N LEU A 26 -2.67 -0.77 -13.54
CA LEU A 26 -1.96 -1.25 -12.37
C LEU A 26 -1.61 -2.73 -12.50
N ARG A 27 -0.34 -3.05 -12.25
CA ARG A 27 0.10 -4.42 -11.96
C ARG A 27 0.26 -4.55 -10.45
N THR A 28 -0.56 -5.37 -9.83
CA THR A 28 -0.62 -5.49 -8.36
C THR A 28 -0.35 -6.91 -7.92
N TYR A 29 0.42 -7.07 -6.85
CA TYR A 29 0.62 -8.36 -6.20
C TYR A 29 0.94 -8.16 -4.71
N LYS A 30 0.73 -9.23 -3.93
CA LYS A 30 1.05 -9.26 -2.50
C LYS A 30 2.46 -9.79 -2.27
N ASN A 31 3.19 -9.16 -1.35
CA ASN A 31 4.44 -9.68 -0.81
C ASN A 31 4.64 -9.13 0.61
N ARG A 32 5.45 -9.78 1.45
CA ARG A 32 5.86 -9.18 2.73
C ARG A 32 6.83 -8.04 2.45
N LEU A 33 6.51 -6.82 2.89
CA LEU A 33 7.43 -5.67 2.80
C LEU A 33 8.20 -5.51 4.11
N ALA A 34 9.44 -5.03 4.01
CA ALA A 34 10.25 -4.69 5.19
C ALA A 34 9.74 -3.42 5.89
N CYS A 35 9.16 -2.49 5.12
CA CYS A 35 8.52 -1.27 5.59
C CYS A 35 7.45 -0.83 4.58
N GLY A 36 6.48 -0.04 5.05
CA GLY A 36 5.38 0.41 4.22
C GLY A 36 4.24 -0.60 4.09
N ASP A 37 3.09 -0.09 3.65
CA ASP A 37 1.95 -0.91 3.24
C ASP A 37 1.91 -1.13 1.72
N TYR A 38 2.50 -0.21 0.95
CA TYR A 38 2.57 -0.27 -0.51
C TYR A 38 3.92 0.23 -1.03
N LEU A 39 4.51 -0.48 -1.99
CA LEU A 39 5.69 -0.06 -2.75
C LEU A 39 5.32 0.13 -4.21
N ILE A 40 5.53 1.35 -4.71
CA ILE A 40 5.20 1.77 -6.08
C ILE A 40 6.49 1.87 -6.90
N ASP A 41 6.55 1.14 -8.00
CA ASP A 41 7.66 1.10 -8.97
C ASP A 41 9.06 1.00 -8.30
N ASP A 42 9.16 0.27 -7.19
CA ASP A 42 10.38 0.01 -6.42
C ASP A 42 11.06 1.25 -5.80
N TRP A 43 10.39 2.42 -5.75
CA TRP A 43 11.00 3.64 -5.20
C TRP A 43 10.11 4.42 -4.23
N LEU A 44 8.78 4.37 -4.38
CA LEU A 44 7.86 5.13 -3.53
C LEU A 44 7.14 4.21 -2.56
N VAL A 45 7.38 4.42 -1.27
CA VAL A 45 6.68 3.73 -0.20
C VAL A 45 5.49 4.56 0.26
N VAL A 46 4.33 3.93 0.42
CA VAL A 46 3.11 4.53 0.94
C VAL A 46 2.65 3.78 2.17
N GLU A 47 2.33 4.53 3.22
CA GLU A 47 1.76 4.02 4.46
C GLU A 47 0.27 4.36 4.53
N ARG A 48 -0.58 3.38 4.82
CA ARG A 48 -2.00 3.57 5.09
C ARG A 48 -2.23 3.61 6.59
N LYS A 49 -2.64 4.78 7.08
CA LYS A 49 -2.96 4.98 8.49
C LYS A 49 -4.42 5.36 8.68
N HIS A 50 -5.12 4.73 9.63
CA HIS A 50 -6.43 5.22 10.04
C HIS A 50 -6.28 6.52 10.80
N LEU A 51 -7.30 7.39 10.74
CA LEU A 51 -7.26 8.70 11.41
C LEU A 51 -6.97 8.59 12.91
N ARG A 52 -7.57 7.62 13.61
CA ARG A 52 -7.31 7.39 15.03
C ARG A 52 -5.84 7.03 15.29
N ASP A 53 -5.26 6.18 14.44
CA ASP A 53 -3.89 5.70 14.59
C ASP A 53 -2.91 6.84 14.26
N LEU A 54 -3.29 7.74 13.34
CA LEU A 54 -2.57 8.99 13.07
C LEU A 54 -2.55 9.90 14.30
N VAL A 55 -3.71 10.15 14.91
CA VAL A 55 -3.81 11.00 16.11
C VAL A 55 -2.98 10.43 17.25
N VAL A 56 -3.09 9.12 17.53
CA VAL A 56 -2.26 8.46 18.54
C VAL A 56 -0.77 8.62 18.20
N SER A 57 -0.37 8.41 16.93
CA SER A 57 1.02 8.56 16.56
C SER A 57 1.57 9.98 16.73
N ILE A 58 0.73 11.02 16.61
CA ILE A 58 1.14 12.42 16.85
C ILE A 58 1.30 12.70 18.35
N ILE A 59 0.43 12.14 19.18
CA ILE A 59 0.47 12.35 20.64
C ILE A 59 1.65 11.62 21.27
N ASP A 60 1.94 10.40 20.82
CA ASP A 60 3.02 9.56 21.31
C ASP A 60 4.37 9.84 20.60
N SER A 61 4.44 10.86 19.73
CA SER A 61 5.65 11.31 19.02
C SER A 61 6.61 12.10 19.92
#